data_AF-A0A2M8E5Z2-F1
#
_entry.id   AF-A0A2M8E5Z2-F1
#
_cell.length_a   1.000
_cell.length_b   1.000
_cell.length_c   1.000
_cell.angle_alpha   90.00
_cell.angle_beta   90.00
_cell.angle_gamma   90.00
#
_symmetry.space_group_name_H-M   'P 1'
#
loop_
_entity.id
_entity.type
_entity.pdbx_description
1 polymer ?
#
loop_
_entity_poly.entity_id
_entity_poly.type
_entity_poly.pdbx_seq_one_letter_code
_entity_poly.pdbx_strand_id
1 'polypeptide(L)'
;MHNQRETGKAKSGAMASILSAAQGLHRSGVIDKATMRDYESLCLTSVPHYTSADVVRIRYQTKVSQNLFARRLNVSPSTVHQWESGQKRPSNLAAKLLSVVEKHGLAVLD
;
A
#
# COMPACT_ATOMS: atom_id res chain seq x y z
N MET A 1 -6.36 21.94 -25.17
CA MET A 1 -6.70 20.58 -24.69
C MET A 1 -5.99 20.35 -23.37
N HIS A 2 -6.68 20.59 -22.24
CA HIS A 2 -6.10 20.42 -20.91
C HIS A 2 -6.23 18.95 -20.48
N ASN A 3 -5.09 18.27 -20.33
CA ASN A 3 -5.02 16.86 -19.93
C ASN A 3 -4.91 16.77 -18.40
N GLN A 4 -6.04 16.52 -17.73
CA GLN A 4 -6.05 16.17 -16.31
C GLN A 4 -5.67 14.69 -16.16
N ARG A 5 -4.53 14.43 -15.52
CA ARG A 5 -4.24 13.15 -14.87
C ARG A 5 -3.79 13.42 -13.44
N GLU A 6 -4.76 13.55 -12.54
CA GLU A 6 -4.54 13.47 -11.09
C GLU A 6 -5.32 12.28 -10.54
N THR A 7 -4.74 11.08 -10.64
CA THR A 7 -5.29 9.89 -9.97
C THR A 7 -4.41 9.55 -8.78
N GLY A 8 -4.84 9.93 -7.57
CA GLY A 8 -4.36 9.28 -6.33
C GLY A 8 -4.23 10.11 -5.06
N LYS A 9 -4.26 11.45 -5.10
CA LYS A 9 -3.90 12.28 -3.92
C LYS A 9 -5.09 12.79 -3.08
N ALA A 10 -6.32 12.72 -3.61
CA ALA A 10 -7.47 13.40 -3.01
C ALA A 10 -8.09 12.70 -1.77
N LYS A 11 -8.03 11.37 -1.64
CA LYS A 11 -8.64 10.67 -0.49
C LYS A 11 -7.88 10.88 0.83
N SER A 12 -6.55 11.07 0.77
CA SER A 12 -5.73 11.13 1.99
C SER A 12 -5.86 12.47 2.73
N GLY A 13 -6.11 13.59 2.04
CA GLY A 13 -6.15 14.91 2.67
C GLY A 13 -7.42 15.16 3.49
N ALA A 14 -8.58 14.88 2.91
CA ALA A 14 -9.86 15.09 3.59
C ALA A 14 -10.04 14.13 4.77
N MET A 15 -9.74 12.84 4.59
CA MET A 15 -9.84 11.87 5.69
C MET A 15 -8.78 12.10 6.78
N ALA A 16 -7.57 12.54 6.44
CA ALA A 16 -6.60 12.93 7.47
C ALA A 16 -7.08 14.13 8.29
N SER A 17 -7.79 15.08 7.67
CA SER A 17 -8.36 16.24 8.36
C SER A 17 -9.48 15.81 9.32
N ILE A 18 -10.38 14.92 8.87
CA ILE A 18 -11.44 14.34 9.71
C ILE A 18 -10.84 13.57 10.89
N LEU A 19 -9.83 12.74 10.64
CA LEU A 19 -9.16 11.97 11.69
C LEU A 19 -8.46 12.89 12.70
N SER A 20 -7.82 13.96 12.24
CA SER A 20 -7.19 14.95 13.11
C SER A 20 -8.21 15.66 14.02
N ALA A 21 -9.38 16.01 13.47
CA ALA A 21 -10.49 16.56 14.26
C ALA A 21 -11.01 15.56 15.30
N ALA A 22 -11.23 14.30 14.91
CA ALA A 22 -11.64 13.23 15.82
C ALA A 22 -10.62 13.01 16.96
N GLN A 23 -9.32 13.05 16.67
CA GLN A 23 -8.27 13.01 17.70
C GLN A 23 -8.39 14.17 18.70
N GLY A 24 -8.74 15.37 18.23
CA GLY A 24 -9.03 16.51 19.08
C GLY A 24 -10.18 16.25 20.04
N LEU A 25 -11.30 15.73 19.51
CA LEU A 25 -12.48 15.38 20.30
C LEU A 25 -12.20 14.26 21.31
N HIS A 26 -11.39 13.28 20.95
CA HIS A 26 -10.99 12.21 21.86
C HIS A 26 -10.11 12.75 22.99
N ARG A 27 -9.14 13.63 22.68
CA ARG A 27 -8.30 14.29 23.69
C ARG A 27 -9.10 15.15 24.67
N SER A 28 -10.18 15.78 24.22
CA SER A 28 -11.08 16.56 25.08
C SER A 28 -12.11 15.69 25.82
N GLY A 29 -12.11 14.37 25.63
CA GLY A 29 -13.06 13.45 26.27
C GLY A 29 -14.48 13.49 25.71
N VAL A 30 -14.68 14.14 24.56
CA VAL A 30 -16.00 14.26 23.91
C VAL A 30 -16.40 12.96 23.22
N ILE A 31 -15.43 12.23 22.67
CA ILE A 31 -15.65 10.89 22.12
C ILE A 31 -14.79 9.86 22.85
N ASP A 32 -15.30 8.64 22.96
CA ASP A 32 -14.60 7.55 23.63
C ASP A 32 -13.65 6.79 22.68
N LYS A 33 -12.92 5.84 23.25
CA LYS A 33 -11.95 5.03 22.51
C LYS A 33 -12.61 4.13 21.45
N ALA A 34 -13.84 3.69 21.68
CA ALA A 34 -14.58 2.88 20.70
C ALA A 34 -14.89 3.72 19.47
N THR A 35 -15.48 4.90 19.66
CA THR A 35 -15.77 5.88 18.60
C THR A 35 -14.51 6.29 17.85
N MET A 36 -13.39 6.52 18.55
CA MET A 36 -12.11 6.85 17.90
C MET A 36 -11.63 5.75 16.94
N ARG A 37 -11.80 4.47 17.31
CA ARG A 37 -11.43 3.33 16.43
C ARG A 37 -12.30 3.26 15.18
N ASP A 38 -13.56 3.67 15.26
CA ASP A 38 -14.43 3.71 14.08
C ASP A 38 -13.92 4.75 13.07
N TYR A 39 -13.50 5.92 13.53
CA TYR A 39 -12.85 6.93 12.68
C TYR A 39 -11.54 6.42 12.04
N GLU A 40 -10.69 5.70 12.81
CA GLU A 40 -9.47 5.08 12.28
C GLU A 40 -9.78 4.02 11.21
N SER A 41 -10.81 3.20 11.44
CA SER A 41 -11.26 2.16 10.50
C SER A 41 -11.72 2.75 9.17
N LEU A 42 -12.47 3.86 9.22
CA LEU A 42 -12.90 4.59 8.02
C LEU A 42 -11.73 5.16 7.20
N CYS A 43 -10.58 5.38 7.83
CA CYS A 43 -9.36 5.86 7.18
C CYS A 43 -8.48 4.73 6.63
N LEU A 44 -8.84 3.45 6.85
CA LEU A 44 -8.07 2.33 6.34
C LEU A 44 -8.07 2.35 4.80
N THR A 45 -6.86 2.46 4.24
CA THR A 45 -6.68 2.43 2.78
C THR A 45 -6.79 0.99 2.30
N SER A 46 -7.65 0.75 1.30
CA SER A 46 -7.77 -0.55 0.66
C SER A 46 -6.41 -1.03 0.13
N VAL A 47 -6.14 -2.32 0.25
CA VAL A 47 -4.94 -2.94 -0.30
C VAL A 47 -5.00 -2.81 -1.83
N PRO A 48 -3.96 -2.26 -2.50
CA PRO A 48 -3.98 -2.14 -3.94
C PRO A 48 -4.07 -3.50 -4.62
N HIS A 49 -4.84 -3.57 -5.72
CA HIS A 49 -4.79 -4.71 -6.61
C HIS A 49 -3.63 -4.53 -7.58
N TYR A 50 -2.68 -5.48 -7.56
CA TYR A 50 -1.52 -5.47 -8.45
C TYR A 50 -1.71 -6.41 -9.63
N THR A 51 -1.50 -5.88 -10.83
CA THR A 51 -1.39 -6.68 -12.06
C THR A 51 0.03 -7.26 -12.21
N SER A 52 0.22 -8.18 -13.15
CA SER A 52 1.55 -8.69 -13.48
C SER A 52 2.52 -7.58 -13.90
N ALA A 53 2.04 -6.65 -14.73
CA ALA A 53 2.81 -5.48 -15.16
C ALA A 53 3.22 -4.58 -13.99
N ASP A 54 2.38 -4.45 -12.96
CA ASP A 54 2.72 -3.68 -11.76
C ASP A 54 3.84 -4.34 -10.96
N VAL A 55 3.79 -5.67 -10.77
CA VAL A 55 4.84 -6.38 -10.03
C VAL A 55 6.18 -6.26 -10.74
N VAL A 56 6.18 -6.41 -12.07
CA VAL A 56 7.37 -6.19 -12.91
C VAL A 56 7.90 -4.76 -12.75
N ARG A 57 7.01 -3.76 -12.81
CA ARG A 57 7.36 -2.35 -12.65
C ARG A 57 7.97 -2.07 -11.28
N ILE A 58 7.37 -2.57 -10.20
CA ILE A 58 7.88 -2.41 -8.82
C ILE A 58 9.28 -3.02 -8.72
N ARG A 59 9.48 -4.25 -9.21
CA ARG A 59 10.81 -4.87 -9.20
C ARG A 59 11.83 -4.01 -9.95
N TYR A 60 11.51 -3.51 -11.14
CA TYR A 60 12.44 -2.69 -11.91
C TYR A 60 12.77 -1.35 -11.22
N GLN A 61 11.80 -0.72 -10.56
CA GLN A 61 12.05 0.50 -9.76
C GLN A 61 13.07 0.26 -8.65
N THR A 62 13.12 -0.96 -8.12
CA THR A 62 14.06 -1.36 -7.06
C THR A 62 15.42 -1.83 -7.56
N LYS A 63 15.62 -1.92 -8.89
CA LYS A 63 16.90 -2.26 -9.55
C LYS A 63 17.52 -3.60 -9.15
N VAL A 64 16.69 -4.58 -8.77
CA VAL A 64 17.15 -5.94 -8.42
C VAL A 64 16.69 -7.00 -9.43
N SER A 65 17.40 -8.12 -9.45
CA SER A 65 16.97 -9.31 -10.19
C SER A 65 15.72 -9.94 -9.58
N GLN A 66 15.02 -10.77 -10.35
CA GLN A 66 13.82 -11.48 -9.87
C GLN A 66 14.12 -12.35 -8.64
N ASN A 67 15.25 -13.06 -8.63
CA ASN A 67 15.70 -13.87 -7.49
C ASN A 67 15.96 -13.01 -6.24
N LEU A 68 16.68 -11.90 -6.39
CA LEU A 68 16.97 -11.03 -5.25
C LEU A 68 15.68 -10.35 -4.73
N PHE A 69 14.77 -9.95 -5.62
CA PHE A 69 13.45 -9.44 -5.25
C PHE A 69 12.66 -10.46 -4.42
N ALA A 70 12.61 -11.72 -4.86
CA ALA A 70 11.93 -12.78 -4.15
C ALA A 70 12.52 -13.00 -2.75
N ARG A 71 13.85 -13.03 -2.63
CA ARG A 71 14.55 -13.16 -1.34
C ARG A 71 14.23 -11.98 -0.41
N ARG A 72 14.23 -10.75 -0.93
CA ARG A 72 13.87 -9.55 -0.16
C ARG A 72 12.42 -9.57 0.34
N LEU A 73 11.50 -10.08 -0.47
CA LEU A 73 10.10 -10.23 -0.10
C LEU A 73 9.81 -11.48 0.75
N ASN A 74 10.83 -12.29 1.08
CA ASN A 74 10.72 -13.56 1.77
C ASN A 74 9.72 -14.54 1.11
N VAL A 75 9.78 -14.64 -0.22
CA VAL A 75 8.99 -15.59 -1.03
C VAL A 75 9.89 -16.35 -2.01
N SER A 76 9.38 -17.42 -2.60
CA SER A 76 10.14 -18.17 -3.61
C SER A 76 10.27 -17.38 -4.93
N PRO A 77 11.36 -17.57 -5.70
CA PRO A 77 11.45 -17.02 -7.05
C PRO A 77 10.30 -17.45 -7.97
N SER A 78 9.81 -18.69 -7.82
CA SER A 78 8.64 -19.18 -8.56
C SER A 78 7.38 -18.38 -8.25
N THR A 79 7.20 -17.96 -6.99
CA THR A 79 6.09 -17.10 -6.58
C THR A 79 6.15 -15.75 -7.29
N VAL A 80 7.31 -15.09 -7.30
CA VAL A 80 7.50 -13.82 -8.03
C VAL A 80 7.28 -14.03 -9.53
N HIS A 81 7.81 -15.10 -10.11
CA HIS A 81 7.59 -15.42 -11.52
C HIS A 81 6.09 -15.59 -11.84
N GLN A 82 5.33 -16.31 -11.01
CA GLN A 82 3.89 -16.48 -11.19
C GLN A 82 3.14 -15.14 -11.12
N TRP A 83 3.59 -14.19 -10.30
CA TRP A 83 3.05 -12.84 -10.25
C TRP A 83 3.40 -12.04 -11.51
N GLU A 84 4.67 -12.01 -11.90
CA GLU A 84 5.16 -11.25 -13.06
C GLU A 84 4.65 -11.79 -14.41
N SER A 85 4.32 -13.08 -14.49
CA SER A 85 3.71 -13.71 -15.67
C SER A 85 2.18 -13.66 -15.66
N GLY A 86 1.55 -13.24 -14.56
CA GLY A 86 0.10 -13.17 -14.41
C GLY A 86 -0.60 -14.52 -14.13
N GLN A 87 0.16 -15.60 -13.94
CA GLN A 87 -0.37 -16.91 -13.55
C GLN A 87 -1.07 -16.88 -12.19
N LYS A 88 -0.56 -16.09 -11.25
CA LYS A 88 -1.19 -15.82 -9.96
C LYS A 88 -1.13 -14.35 -9.62
N ARG A 89 -2.06 -13.92 -8.76
CA ARG A 89 -2.03 -12.60 -8.15
C ARG A 89 -1.38 -12.66 -6.76
N PRO A 90 -0.69 -11.59 -6.31
CA PRO A 90 -0.27 -11.48 -4.93
C PRO A 90 -1.48 -11.58 -3.98
N SER A 91 -1.33 -12.30 -2.87
CA SER A 91 -2.33 -12.30 -1.79
C SER A 91 -2.46 -10.91 -1.17
N ASN A 92 -3.51 -10.64 -0.40
CA ASN A 92 -3.68 -9.32 0.25
C ASN A 92 -2.47 -8.91 1.10
N LEU A 93 -1.83 -9.86 1.80
CA LEU A 93 -0.61 -9.59 2.56
C LEU A 93 0.57 -9.25 1.64
N ALA A 94 0.77 -10.01 0.56
CA ALA A 94 1.82 -9.75 -0.41
C ALA A 94 1.59 -8.42 -1.14
N ALA A 95 0.35 -8.09 -1.49
CA ALA A 95 -0.03 -6.82 -2.07
C ALA A 95 0.21 -5.66 -1.09
N LYS A 96 -0.09 -5.84 0.20
CA LYS A 96 0.27 -4.84 1.21
C LYS A 96 1.78 -4.63 1.27
N LEU A 97 2.57 -5.70 1.28
CA LEU A 97 4.04 -5.62 1.27
C LEU A 97 4.56 -4.92 0.01
N LEU A 98 4.03 -5.28 -1.17
CA LEU A 98 4.36 -4.63 -2.44
C LEU A 98 4.04 -3.13 -2.40
N SER A 99 2.96 -2.70 -1.74
CA SER A 99 2.64 -1.27 -1.59
C SER A 99 3.64 -0.51 -0.71
N VAL A 100 4.20 -1.17 0.31
CA VAL A 100 5.26 -0.58 1.13
C VAL A 100 6.53 -0.45 0.28
N VAL A 101 6.90 -1.50 -0.46
CA VAL A 101 8.10 -1.50 -1.33
C VAL A 101 7.97 -0.51 -2.48
N GLU A 102 6.80 -0.38 -3.11
CA GLU A 102 6.54 0.60 -4.18
C GLU A 102 6.71 2.04 -3.68
N LYS A 103 6.29 2.31 -2.43
CA LYS A 103 6.36 3.65 -1.85
C LYS A 103 7.73 4.00 -1.25
N HIS A 104 8.41 3.03 -0.65
CA HIS A 104 9.60 3.27 0.17
C HIS A 104 10.87 2.59 -0.37
N GLY A 105 10.76 1.76 -1.40
CA GLY A 105 11.85 0.93 -1.91
C GLY A 105 12.07 -0.34 -1.09
N LEU A 106 13.03 -1.17 -1.51
CA LEU A 106 13.35 -2.44 -0.84
C LEU A 106 14.10 -2.30 0.47
N ALA A 107 14.76 -1.16 0.71
CA ALA A 107 15.57 -0.93 1.91
C ALA A 107 14.75 -0.89 3.21
N VAL A 108 13.42 -0.76 3.11
CA VAL A 108 12.50 -0.85 4.27
C VAL A 108 12.39 -2.28 4.82
N LEU A 109 12.91 -3.28 4.09
CA LEU A 109 12.89 -4.69 4.45
C LEU A 109 14.27 -5.22 4.91
N ASP A 110 15.24 -4.33 5.14
CA ASP A 110 16.55 -4.64 5.71
C ASP A 110 16.50 -4.73 7.25
#